data_AF-A0A061AZM1-F1
#
_entry.id   AF-A0A061AZM1-F1
#
_cell.length_a   1.000
_cell.length_b   1.000
_cell.length_c   1.000
_cell.angle_alpha   90.00
_cell.angle_beta   90.00
_cell.angle_gamma   90.00
#
_symmetry.space_group_name_H-M   'P 1'
#
loop_
_entity.id
_entity.type
_entity.pdbx_description
1 polymer ?
#
loop_
_entity_poly.entity_id
_entity_poly.type
_entity_poly.pdbx_seq_one_letter_code
_entity_poly.pdbx_strand_id
1 'polypeptide(L)'
;MGIRNFAFTKAELDKRLPFNTPLLVKEWTKFDVNDWAGNPQTNNFEPLEYAKLSTRLVEEVLLPKDEPLPDAILIERQRARSAGSSSVLEYVLRVNMFEAMLHALIYNRTVAEKGRVGIVSTIPSRMANYWKPEGEEKFTMSDTKKHRMNLVEQWLNDTMYAKKGVRQMVRLDEQRFKLSKEVAATSKAQFTWTKQVMEQESRYVKQAGDGGKPKIDDLVDSLLHAVSWMEWEQNRMLLKLEMLSGLDTALATSDKMFDSHMKSIEFLKRGQKGQKRKKTHDTIDESMEKASQTVGRVLLRA
;
A
#
# COMPACT_ATOMS: atom_id res chain seq x y z
N MET A 1 -7.21 -0.25 -8.55
CA MET A 1 -6.87 -0.99 -9.79
C MET A 1 -6.78 -0.03 -10.98
N GLY A 2 -5.81 -0.21 -11.90
CA GLY A 2 -5.66 0.62 -13.10
C GLY A 2 -4.79 -0.07 -14.15
N ILE A 3 -4.87 0.36 -15.41
CA ILE A 3 -4.16 -0.28 -16.55
C ILE A 3 -2.72 0.22 -16.64
N ARG A 4 -2.50 1.53 -16.46
CA ARG A 4 -1.16 2.14 -16.54
C ARG A 4 -0.33 1.99 -15.26
N ASN A 5 -1.00 1.67 -14.17
CA ASN A 5 -0.46 1.62 -12.83
C ASN A 5 -0.99 0.39 -12.09
N PHE A 6 -1.05 -0.75 -12.80
CA PHE A 6 -1.49 -2.00 -12.22
C PHE A 6 -0.52 -2.41 -11.12
N ALA A 7 -1.01 -2.48 -9.89
CA ALA A 7 -0.23 -2.84 -8.72
C ALA A 7 -0.93 -4.01 -8.01
N PHE A 8 -0.15 -4.98 -7.57
CA PHE A 8 -0.67 -6.12 -6.83
C PHE A 8 0.36 -6.63 -5.82
N THR A 9 -0.15 -7.38 -4.85
CA THR A 9 0.66 -8.05 -3.83
C THR A 9 0.17 -9.50 -3.73
N LYS A 10 1.06 -10.48 -3.91
CA LYS A 10 0.84 -11.86 -3.46
C LYS A 10 1.52 -12.04 -2.12
N ALA A 11 0.76 -12.55 -1.16
CA ALA A 11 1.27 -12.78 0.17
C ALA A 11 0.57 -13.95 0.84
N GLU A 12 1.26 -14.59 1.78
CA GLU A 12 0.79 -15.78 2.47
C GLU A 12 0.99 -15.66 3.98
N LEU A 13 0.15 -16.38 4.72
CA LEU A 13 0.37 -16.65 6.14
C LEU A 13 0.98 -18.03 6.27
N ASP A 14 1.94 -18.18 7.18
CA ASP A 14 2.43 -19.51 7.54
C ASP A 14 1.33 -20.22 8.35
N LYS A 15 0.69 -21.20 7.72
CA LYS A 15 -0.42 -21.97 8.29
C LYS A 15 -0.03 -22.75 9.55
N ARG A 16 1.28 -22.89 9.82
CA ARG A 16 1.81 -23.58 11.02
C ARG A 16 2.01 -22.65 12.20
N LEU A 17 2.01 -21.34 11.97
CA LEU A 17 2.26 -20.35 13.01
C LEU A 17 0.94 -19.73 13.48
N PRO A 18 0.90 -19.15 14.69
CA PRO A 18 -0.28 -18.47 15.16
C PRO A 18 -0.68 -17.33 14.21
N PHE A 19 -1.98 -17.00 14.17
CA PHE A 19 -2.51 -15.96 13.30
C PHE A 19 -1.87 -14.58 13.52
N ASN A 20 -1.30 -14.31 14.69
CA ASN A 20 -0.58 -13.05 14.94
C ASN A 20 0.77 -12.93 14.19
N THR A 21 1.09 -13.87 13.30
CA THR A 21 2.31 -13.81 12.50
C THR A 21 2.24 -12.75 11.40
N PRO A 22 3.39 -12.15 11.05
CA PRO A 22 3.47 -11.18 9.96
C PRO A 22 3.14 -11.85 8.62
N LEU A 23 2.51 -11.09 7.73
CA LEU A 23 2.18 -11.53 6.38
C LEU A 23 3.47 -11.65 5.53
N LEU A 24 3.75 -12.82 4.97
CA LEU A 24 4.91 -13.03 4.11
C LEU A 24 4.59 -12.58 2.68
N VAL A 25 5.25 -11.51 2.24
CA VAL A 25 5.12 -10.95 0.89
C VAL A 25 5.98 -11.75 -0.08
N LYS A 26 5.34 -12.45 -1.00
CA LYS A 26 5.95 -13.31 -2.03
C LYS A 26 6.17 -12.59 -3.36
N GLU A 27 5.30 -11.66 -3.68
CA GLU A 27 5.38 -10.82 -4.88
C GLU A 27 4.75 -9.48 -4.58
N TRP A 28 5.39 -8.40 -5.01
CA TRP A 28 4.87 -7.07 -4.78
C TRP A 28 5.41 -6.11 -5.83
N THR A 29 4.57 -5.77 -6.80
CA THR A 29 5.03 -5.06 -8.00
C THR A 29 3.97 -4.12 -8.56
N LYS A 30 4.42 -3.21 -9.41
CA LYS A 30 3.61 -2.23 -10.14
C LYS A 30 4.14 -2.07 -11.57
N PHE A 31 3.26 -2.08 -12.55
CA PHE A 31 3.62 -1.91 -13.97
C PHE A 31 2.46 -1.39 -14.82
N ASP A 32 2.77 -1.00 -16.06
CA ASP A 32 1.77 -0.70 -17.09
C ASP A 32 1.44 -1.99 -17.86
N VAL A 33 0.19 -2.41 -17.85
CA VAL A 33 -0.25 -3.68 -18.42
C VAL A 33 -0.12 -3.69 -19.95
N ASN A 34 -0.33 -2.54 -20.61
CA ASN A 34 -0.16 -2.46 -22.06
C ASN A 34 1.31 -2.56 -22.44
N ASP A 35 2.17 -1.83 -21.73
CA ASP A 35 3.62 -1.85 -21.99
C ASP A 35 4.18 -3.26 -21.72
N TRP A 36 3.76 -3.90 -20.63
CA TRP A 36 4.12 -5.29 -20.31
C TRP A 36 3.66 -6.27 -21.41
N ALA A 37 2.46 -6.08 -21.95
CA ALA A 37 1.94 -6.94 -23.00
C ALA A 37 2.62 -6.70 -24.36
N GLY A 38 3.42 -5.64 -24.51
CA GLY A 38 3.96 -5.20 -25.80
C GLY A 38 2.88 -4.59 -26.70
N ASN A 39 1.76 -4.17 -26.13
CA ASN A 39 0.65 -3.58 -26.87
C ASN A 39 0.92 -2.08 -27.06
N PRO A 40 0.93 -1.56 -28.30
CA PRO A 40 0.93 -0.12 -28.50
C PRO A 40 -0.28 0.46 -27.79
N GLN A 41 -0.10 1.55 -27.04
CA GLN A 41 -1.14 2.25 -26.30
C GLN A 41 -2.17 2.82 -27.30
N THR A 42 -3.02 1.97 -27.84
CA THR A 42 -4.10 2.37 -28.73
C THR A 42 -5.25 2.85 -27.86
N ASN A 43 -5.72 4.07 -28.11
CA ASN A 43 -6.84 4.66 -27.39
C ASN A 43 -8.20 4.04 -27.79
N ASN A 44 -8.22 2.81 -28.30
CA ASN A 44 -9.46 2.16 -28.71
C ASN A 44 -10.13 1.45 -27.51
N PHE A 45 -11.45 1.29 -27.60
CA PHE A 45 -12.29 0.65 -26.60
C PHE A 45 -12.68 -0.77 -27.04
N GLU A 46 -11.81 -1.43 -27.81
CA GLU A 46 -12.15 -2.69 -28.48
C GLU A 46 -12.25 -3.83 -27.45
N PRO A 47 -13.45 -4.39 -27.18
CA PRO A 47 -13.63 -5.34 -26.09
C PRO A 47 -12.77 -6.60 -26.24
N LEU A 48 -12.52 -7.04 -27.46
CA LEU A 48 -11.67 -8.20 -27.75
C LEU A 48 -10.22 -7.99 -27.32
N GLU A 49 -9.68 -6.77 -27.47
CA GLU A 49 -8.31 -6.46 -27.06
C GLU A 49 -8.18 -6.48 -25.53
N TYR A 50 -9.18 -5.97 -24.81
CA TYR A 50 -9.24 -6.09 -23.35
C TYR A 50 -9.40 -7.54 -22.90
N ALA A 51 -10.19 -8.35 -23.60
CA ALA A 51 -10.33 -9.77 -23.29
C ALA A 51 -9.00 -10.52 -23.45
N LYS A 52 -8.26 -10.30 -24.55
CA LYS A 52 -6.93 -10.88 -24.76
C LYS A 52 -5.94 -10.45 -23.67
N LEU A 53 -5.90 -9.15 -23.37
CA LEU A 53 -5.02 -8.57 -22.36
C LEU A 53 -5.30 -9.12 -20.96
N SER A 54 -6.57 -9.12 -20.55
CA SER A 54 -7.00 -9.64 -19.26
C SER A 54 -6.78 -11.15 -19.14
N THR A 55 -7.00 -11.93 -20.20
CA THR A 55 -6.74 -13.37 -20.21
C THR A 55 -5.26 -13.65 -19.94
N ARG A 56 -4.39 -12.98 -20.70
CA ARG A 56 -2.94 -13.11 -20.54
C ARG A 56 -2.47 -12.70 -19.14
N LEU A 57 -2.99 -11.59 -18.61
CA LEU A 57 -2.65 -11.15 -17.25
C LEU A 57 -3.07 -12.16 -16.18
N VAL A 58 -4.26 -12.75 -16.32
CA VAL A 58 -4.74 -13.77 -15.38
C VAL A 58 -3.88 -15.02 -15.45
N GLU A 59 -3.57 -15.51 -16.65
CA GLU A 59 -2.84 -16.76 -16.84
C GLU A 59 -1.32 -16.66 -16.58
N GLU A 60 -0.69 -15.51 -16.83
CA GLU A 60 0.76 -15.35 -16.69
C GLU A 60 1.18 -14.68 -15.38
N VAL A 61 0.28 -13.95 -14.71
CA VAL A 61 0.64 -13.11 -13.55
C VAL A 61 -0.21 -13.42 -12.33
N LEU A 62 -1.53 -13.38 -12.45
CA LEU A 62 -2.40 -13.46 -11.27
C LEU A 62 -2.62 -14.89 -10.79
N LEU A 63 -2.85 -15.82 -11.73
CA LEU A 63 -3.10 -17.24 -11.48
C LEU A 63 -2.30 -18.14 -12.45
N PRO A 64 -0.95 -18.10 -12.38
CA PRO A 64 -0.10 -19.00 -13.15
C PRO A 64 -0.45 -20.47 -12.89
N LYS A 65 -0.42 -21.31 -13.93
CA LYS A 65 -0.82 -22.73 -13.83
C LYS A 65 0.14 -23.58 -12.98
N ASP A 66 1.37 -23.11 -12.82
CA ASP A 66 2.44 -23.72 -12.03
C ASP A 66 2.42 -23.28 -10.54
N GLU A 67 1.56 -22.33 -10.19
CA GLU A 67 1.35 -21.88 -8.81
C GLU A 67 0.03 -22.45 -8.24
N PRO A 68 -0.04 -22.77 -6.94
CA PRO A 68 -1.30 -23.15 -6.31
C PRO A 68 -2.28 -21.97 -6.30
N LEU A 69 -3.58 -22.27 -6.39
CA LEU A 69 -4.61 -21.25 -6.25
C LEU A 69 -4.55 -20.57 -4.87
N PRO A 70 -4.72 -19.23 -4.81
CA PRO A 70 -4.78 -18.51 -3.55
C PRO A 70 -6.09 -18.82 -2.80
N ASP A 71 -6.08 -18.70 -1.49
CA ASP A 71 -7.28 -18.84 -0.66
C ASP A 71 -8.29 -17.68 -0.92
N ALA A 72 -7.80 -16.49 -1.27
CA ALA A 72 -8.62 -15.33 -1.62
C ALA A 72 -7.94 -14.40 -2.62
N ILE A 73 -8.73 -13.71 -3.43
CA ILE A 73 -8.30 -12.67 -4.37
C ILE A 73 -9.10 -11.40 -4.07
N LEU A 74 -8.38 -10.32 -3.76
CA LEU A 74 -8.98 -9.03 -3.45
C LEU A 74 -8.85 -8.12 -4.68
N ILE A 75 -9.98 -7.65 -5.19
CA ILE A 75 -10.01 -6.73 -6.33
C ILE A 75 -10.56 -5.41 -5.81
N GLU A 76 -9.76 -4.35 -5.87
CA GLU A 76 -10.21 -3.01 -5.52
C GLU A 76 -11.14 -2.47 -6.60
N ARG A 77 -12.36 -2.10 -6.20
CA ARG A 77 -13.38 -1.55 -7.10
C ARG A 77 -12.98 -0.19 -7.62
N GLN A 78 -13.08 0.00 -8.93
CA GLN A 78 -12.95 1.31 -9.55
C GLN A 78 -14.11 2.23 -9.13
N ARG A 79 -13.78 3.49 -8.82
CA ARG A 79 -14.80 4.50 -8.41
C ARG A 79 -15.46 5.11 -9.63
N ALA A 80 -16.80 5.15 -9.63
CA ALA A 80 -17.55 5.98 -10.56
C ALA A 80 -17.24 7.47 -10.32
N ARG A 81 -16.98 8.22 -11.38
CA ARG A 81 -16.75 9.67 -11.35
C ARG A 81 -17.73 10.29 -12.35
N SER A 82 -18.76 10.99 -11.85
CA SER A 82 -19.82 11.58 -12.70
C SER A 82 -19.62 13.07 -13.02
N ALA A 83 -18.64 13.73 -12.41
CA ALA A 83 -18.39 15.17 -12.57
C ALA A 83 -16.92 15.47 -12.94
N GLY A 84 -16.44 14.89 -14.04
CA GLY A 84 -15.07 15.06 -14.55
C GLY A 84 -15.03 15.38 -16.04
N SER A 85 -13.84 15.70 -16.56
CA SER A 85 -13.63 15.84 -18.00
C SER A 85 -13.97 14.55 -18.75
N SER A 86 -14.29 14.64 -20.04
CA SER A 86 -14.52 13.46 -20.90
C SER A 86 -13.39 12.45 -20.83
N SER A 87 -12.14 12.91 -20.73
CA SER A 87 -10.95 12.06 -20.53
C SER A 87 -10.98 11.23 -19.24
N VAL A 88 -11.61 11.73 -18.17
CA VAL A 88 -11.79 10.98 -16.91
C VAL A 88 -12.85 9.90 -17.09
N LEU A 89 -13.95 10.21 -17.79
CA LEU A 89 -15.01 9.25 -18.09
C LEU A 89 -14.48 8.09 -18.95
N GLU A 90 -13.75 8.41 -20.01
CA GLU A 90 -13.09 7.43 -20.88
C GLU A 90 -12.18 6.49 -20.08
N TYR A 91 -11.32 7.05 -19.21
CA TYR A 91 -10.45 6.24 -18.36
C TYR A 91 -11.24 5.33 -17.41
N VAL A 92 -12.31 5.84 -16.79
CA VAL A 92 -13.17 5.04 -15.90
C VAL A 92 -13.84 3.89 -16.66
N LEU A 93 -14.33 4.13 -17.87
CA LEU A 93 -14.93 3.08 -18.70
C LEU A 93 -13.92 1.97 -19.04
N ARG A 94 -12.69 2.33 -19.42
CA ARG A 94 -11.63 1.35 -19.71
C ARG A 94 -11.29 0.50 -18.49
N VAL A 95 -11.09 1.13 -17.33
CA VAL A 95 -10.76 0.41 -16.11
C VAL A 95 -11.93 -0.47 -15.65
N ASN A 96 -13.18 -0.01 -15.78
CA ASN A 96 -14.36 -0.82 -15.44
C ASN A 96 -14.52 -2.04 -16.37
N MET A 97 -14.29 -1.87 -17.67
CA MET A 97 -14.30 -3.00 -18.62
C MET A 97 -13.22 -4.01 -18.27
N PHE A 98 -12.01 -3.53 -17.97
CA PHE A 98 -10.91 -4.37 -17.51
C PHE A 98 -11.23 -5.09 -16.18
N GLU A 99 -11.84 -4.39 -15.21
CA GLU A 99 -12.32 -4.96 -13.93
C GLU A 99 -13.27 -6.12 -14.17
N ALA A 100 -14.29 -5.91 -15.01
CA ALA A 100 -15.31 -6.90 -15.32
C ALA A 100 -14.70 -8.14 -15.99
N MET A 101 -13.78 -7.95 -16.94
CA MET A 101 -13.08 -9.06 -17.59
C MET A 101 -12.24 -9.85 -16.59
N LEU A 102 -11.50 -9.18 -15.70
CA LEU A 102 -10.73 -9.85 -14.65
C LEU A 102 -11.64 -10.65 -13.71
N HIS A 103 -12.75 -10.08 -13.26
CA HIS A 103 -13.71 -10.79 -12.42
C HIS A 103 -14.24 -12.06 -13.10
N ALA A 104 -14.66 -11.96 -14.37
CA ALA A 104 -15.19 -13.09 -15.13
C ALA A 104 -14.14 -14.19 -15.34
N LEU A 105 -12.92 -13.81 -15.75
CA LEU A 105 -11.84 -14.74 -16.03
C LEU A 105 -11.35 -15.44 -14.76
N ILE A 106 -11.16 -14.69 -13.66
CA ILE A 106 -10.77 -15.24 -12.36
C ILE A 106 -11.85 -16.18 -11.84
N TYR A 107 -13.12 -15.80 -11.90
CA TYR A 107 -14.23 -16.66 -11.49
C TYR A 107 -14.28 -17.97 -12.29
N ASN A 108 -14.17 -17.88 -13.61
CA ASN A 108 -14.17 -19.07 -14.47
C ASN A 108 -12.97 -19.99 -14.16
N ARG A 109 -11.79 -19.40 -13.95
CA ARG A 109 -10.57 -20.14 -13.59
C ARG A 109 -10.74 -20.91 -12.27
N THR A 110 -11.26 -20.25 -11.24
CA THR A 110 -11.38 -20.85 -9.90
C THR A 110 -12.46 -21.93 -9.86
N VAL A 111 -13.58 -21.72 -10.56
CA VAL A 111 -14.65 -22.73 -10.70
C VAL A 111 -14.16 -23.96 -11.48
N ALA A 112 -13.43 -23.76 -12.59
CA ALA A 112 -12.90 -24.86 -13.40
C ALA A 112 -11.96 -25.79 -12.62
N GLU A 113 -11.17 -25.24 -11.69
CA GLU A 113 -10.26 -26.01 -10.84
C GLU A 113 -10.90 -26.55 -9.56
N LYS A 114 -12.22 -26.37 -9.38
CA LYS A 114 -12.94 -26.71 -8.15
C LYS A 114 -12.33 -26.07 -6.89
N GLY A 115 -11.59 -24.97 -7.07
CA GLY A 115 -10.94 -24.24 -5.99
C GLY A 115 -11.97 -23.41 -5.22
N ARG A 116 -11.91 -23.45 -3.88
CA ARG A 116 -12.68 -22.55 -3.03
C ARG A 116 -11.94 -21.23 -2.84
N VAL A 117 -11.78 -20.47 -3.92
CA VAL A 117 -11.13 -19.16 -3.88
C VAL A 117 -12.15 -18.08 -3.55
N GLY A 118 -11.92 -17.33 -2.46
CA GLY A 118 -12.75 -16.18 -2.12
C GLY A 118 -12.44 -14.99 -3.02
N ILE A 119 -13.31 -14.67 -3.98
CA ILE A 119 -13.19 -13.48 -4.83
C ILE A 119 -13.92 -12.32 -4.15
N VAL A 120 -13.19 -11.27 -3.77
CA VAL A 120 -13.74 -10.17 -2.95
C VAL A 120 -13.52 -8.83 -3.64
N SER A 121 -14.61 -8.17 -4.01
CA SER A 121 -14.59 -6.77 -4.46
C SER A 121 -14.51 -5.85 -3.25
N THR A 122 -13.41 -5.10 -3.12
CA THR A 122 -13.15 -4.23 -1.97
C THR A 122 -13.45 -2.77 -2.28
N ILE A 123 -13.96 -2.04 -1.28
CA ILE A 123 -14.27 -0.61 -1.42
C ILE A 123 -13.00 0.20 -1.04
N PRO A 124 -12.47 1.04 -1.93
CA PRO A 124 -11.22 1.78 -1.68
C PRO A 124 -11.21 2.60 -0.38
N SER A 125 -12.34 3.27 -0.07
CA SER A 125 -12.44 4.12 1.13
C SER A 125 -12.40 3.31 2.41
N ARG A 126 -12.83 2.04 2.40
CA ARG A 126 -12.81 1.18 3.59
C ARG A 126 -11.38 0.90 4.05
N MET A 127 -10.50 0.52 3.12
CA MET A 127 -9.06 0.35 3.40
C MET A 127 -8.42 1.68 3.78
N ALA A 128 -8.67 2.75 3.00
CA ALA A 128 -8.04 4.04 3.26
C ALA A 128 -8.43 4.63 4.63
N ASN A 129 -9.67 4.47 5.05
CA ASN A 129 -10.15 4.92 6.37
C ASN A 129 -9.65 4.03 7.50
N TYR A 130 -9.47 2.73 7.24
CA TYR A 130 -8.90 1.82 8.24
C TYR A 130 -7.51 2.28 8.67
N TRP A 131 -6.65 2.68 7.73
CA TRP A 131 -5.31 3.21 8.04
C TRP A 131 -5.27 4.71 8.35
N LYS A 132 -6.41 5.35 8.64
CA LYS A 132 -6.47 6.76 9.01
C LYS A 132 -6.35 6.89 10.53
N PRO A 133 -5.43 7.72 11.06
CA PRO A 133 -5.35 7.96 12.50
C PRO A 133 -6.59 8.68 13.04
N GLU A 134 -6.94 8.40 14.29
CA GLU A 134 -8.05 9.05 14.99
C GLU A 134 -7.75 10.53 15.31
N GLY A 135 -8.81 11.35 15.37
CA GLY A 135 -8.74 12.79 15.70
C GLY A 135 -8.22 13.68 14.57
N GLU A 136 -8.00 13.13 13.38
CA GLU A 136 -7.44 13.84 12.24
C GLU A 136 -8.50 14.16 11.17
N GLU A 137 -9.55 14.88 11.58
CA GLU A 137 -10.61 15.35 10.68
C GLU A 137 -10.07 16.27 9.57
N LYS A 138 -8.95 16.96 9.83
CA LYS A 138 -8.31 17.90 8.90
C LYS A 138 -7.33 17.26 7.91
N PHE A 139 -7.21 15.93 7.86
CA PHE A 139 -6.32 15.29 6.89
C PHE A 139 -6.79 15.56 5.47
N THR A 140 -5.95 16.23 4.67
CA THR A 140 -6.18 16.35 3.25
C THR A 140 -5.93 15.00 2.58
N MET A 141 -6.39 14.83 1.34
CA MET A 141 -6.14 13.59 0.60
C MET A 141 -4.66 13.31 0.36
N SER A 142 -3.84 14.37 0.23
CA SER A 142 -2.39 14.25 0.14
C SER A 142 -1.78 13.73 1.44
N ASP A 143 -2.29 14.16 2.59
CA ASP A 143 -1.80 13.71 3.90
C ASP A 143 -2.11 12.24 4.15
N THR A 144 -3.31 11.78 3.80
CA THR A 144 -3.68 10.37 3.92
C THR A 144 -2.79 9.47 3.04
N LYS A 145 -2.50 9.90 1.81
CA LYS A 145 -1.60 9.17 0.91
C LYS A 145 -0.19 9.09 1.48
N LYS A 146 0.36 10.22 1.93
CA LYS A 146 1.70 10.27 2.52
C LYS A 146 1.79 9.45 3.81
N HIS A 147 0.75 9.45 4.63
CA HIS A 147 0.68 8.64 5.85
C HIS A 147 0.81 7.16 5.55
N ARG A 148 0.00 6.63 4.60
CA ARG A 148 0.06 5.23 4.16
C ARG A 148 1.44 4.84 3.64
N MET A 149 2.05 5.71 2.83
CA MET A 149 3.41 5.48 2.32
C MET A 149 4.45 5.43 3.45
N ASN A 150 4.35 6.32 4.45
CA ASN A 150 5.25 6.31 5.59
C ASN A 150 5.04 5.06 6.48
N LEU A 151 3.80 4.60 6.60
CA LEU A 151 3.44 3.42 7.39
C LEU A 151 4.13 2.18 6.82
N VAL A 152 3.99 1.94 5.52
CA VAL A 152 4.63 0.81 4.84
C VAL A 152 6.15 0.93 4.88
N GLU A 153 6.70 2.12 4.63
CA GLU A 153 8.14 2.34 4.73
C GLU A 153 8.69 2.02 6.13
N GLN A 154 7.95 2.37 7.19
CA GLN A 154 8.31 2.00 8.54
C GLN A 154 8.26 0.47 8.73
N TRP A 155 7.21 -0.21 8.25
CA TRP A 155 7.12 -1.66 8.39
C TRP A 155 8.30 -2.38 7.73
N LEU A 156 8.72 -1.92 6.54
CA LEU A 156 9.92 -2.42 5.89
C LEU A 156 11.16 -2.16 6.74
N ASN A 157 11.31 -0.94 7.28
CA ASN A 157 12.40 -0.62 8.19
C ASN A 157 12.42 -1.54 9.43
N ASP A 158 11.28 -1.76 10.07
CA ASP A 158 11.20 -2.59 11.28
C ASP A 158 11.44 -4.07 11.00
N THR A 159 11.09 -4.54 9.80
CA THR A 159 11.46 -5.86 9.28
C THR A 159 12.98 -5.97 9.12
N MET A 160 13.61 -4.99 8.46
CA MET A 160 15.05 -5.01 8.19
C MET A 160 15.92 -4.90 9.45
N TYR A 161 15.49 -4.14 10.45
CA TYR A 161 16.23 -3.94 11.70
C TYR A 161 15.76 -4.82 12.86
N ALA A 162 14.78 -5.71 12.64
CA ALA A 162 14.26 -6.66 13.63
C ALA A 162 14.03 -6.03 15.03
N LYS A 163 13.33 -4.89 15.08
CA LYS A 163 13.11 -4.18 16.34
C LYS A 163 12.33 -5.04 17.34
N LYS A 164 12.97 -5.37 18.47
CA LYS A 164 12.33 -6.10 19.57
C LYS A 164 11.16 -5.30 20.14
N GLY A 165 10.06 -6.00 20.42
CA GLY A 165 8.86 -5.41 21.04
C GLY A 165 7.92 -4.67 20.08
N VAL A 166 8.21 -4.62 18.77
CA VAL A 166 7.31 -4.08 17.76
C VAL A 166 6.63 -5.23 17.03
N ARG A 167 5.28 -5.18 16.92
CA ARG A 167 4.53 -6.14 16.08
C ARG A 167 4.90 -5.91 14.62
N GLN A 168 5.51 -6.93 14.01
CA GLN A 168 5.77 -6.91 12.58
C GLN A 168 4.48 -7.22 11.82
N MET A 169 4.12 -6.36 10.87
CA MET A 169 2.93 -6.54 10.03
C MET A 169 3.23 -7.39 8.81
N VAL A 170 4.43 -7.25 8.26
CA VAL A 170 4.88 -7.92 7.03
C VAL A 170 6.28 -8.48 7.21
N ARG A 171 6.60 -9.50 6.41
CA ARG A 171 7.97 -9.94 6.10
C ARG A 171 8.10 -10.05 4.59
N LEU A 172 9.31 -9.92 4.07
CA LEU A 172 9.58 -10.10 2.65
C LEU A 172 10.21 -11.47 2.41
N ASP A 173 9.88 -12.10 1.28
CA ASP A 173 10.61 -13.27 0.82
C ASP A 173 12.04 -12.88 0.42
N GLU A 174 13.02 -13.31 1.21
CA GLU A 174 14.44 -12.98 1.02
C GLU A 174 15.03 -13.54 -0.27
N GLN A 175 14.39 -14.56 -0.87
CA GLN A 175 14.83 -15.09 -2.17
C GLN A 175 14.52 -14.10 -3.29
N ARG A 176 13.44 -13.33 -3.16
CA ARG A 176 12.97 -12.38 -4.17
C ARG A 176 13.42 -10.96 -3.90
N PHE A 177 13.35 -10.51 -2.64
CA PHE A 177 13.67 -9.13 -2.24
C PHE A 177 15.00 -9.09 -1.51
N LYS A 178 16.03 -8.57 -2.19
CA LYS A 178 17.39 -8.41 -1.65
C LYS A 178 17.61 -6.95 -1.26
N LEU A 179 17.03 -6.54 -0.14
CA LEU A 179 17.15 -5.16 0.33
C LEU A 179 18.50 -4.91 1.01
N SER A 180 19.14 -3.78 0.69
CA SER A 180 20.44 -3.38 1.26
C SER A 180 20.28 -2.26 2.30
N LYS A 181 20.84 -2.51 3.49
CA LYS A 181 20.92 -1.53 4.58
C LYS A 181 21.90 -0.41 4.25
N GLU A 182 22.94 -0.69 3.48
CA GLU A 182 23.95 0.26 3.03
C GLU A 182 23.35 1.29 2.06
N VAL A 183 22.54 0.81 1.10
CA VAL A 183 21.76 1.68 0.21
C VAL A 183 20.76 2.51 1.02
N ALA A 184 20.08 1.91 2.00
CA ALA A 184 19.14 2.64 2.86
C ALA A 184 19.81 3.73 3.70
N ALA A 185 21.01 3.47 4.24
CA ALA A 185 21.75 4.40 5.09
C ALA A 185 22.32 5.62 4.32
N THR A 186 22.67 5.43 3.05
CA THR A 186 23.30 6.48 2.21
C THR A 186 22.30 7.24 1.32
N SER A 187 21.11 6.66 1.11
CA SER A 187 20.05 7.27 0.31
C SER A 187 19.47 8.53 0.95
N LYS A 188 19.39 9.61 0.17
CA LYS A 188 18.62 10.82 0.50
C LYS A 188 17.17 10.74 0.01
N ALA A 189 16.78 9.64 -0.62
CA ALA A 189 15.45 9.48 -1.17
C ALA A 189 14.42 9.27 -0.05
N GLN A 190 13.24 9.87 -0.20
CA GLN A 190 12.07 9.43 0.56
C GLN A 190 11.65 8.05 0.07
N PHE A 191 11.19 7.21 1.01
CA PHE A 191 10.67 5.87 0.76
C PHE A 191 11.71 4.92 0.12
N THR A 192 12.92 4.89 0.69
CA THR A 192 14.05 4.14 0.14
C THR A 192 13.77 2.64 0.09
N TRP A 193 13.18 2.05 1.12
CA TRP A 193 12.87 0.62 1.15
C TRP A 193 11.84 0.26 0.08
N THR A 194 10.76 1.04 -0.01
CA THR A 194 9.71 0.84 -1.01
C THR A 194 10.25 0.96 -2.43
N LYS A 195 11.19 1.90 -2.67
CA LYS A 195 11.87 2.04 -3.97
C LYS A 195 12.76 0.85 -4.30
N GLN A 196 13.57 0.38 -3.35
CA GLN A 196 14.40 -0.81 -3.57
C GLN A 196 13.56 -2.03 -3.95
N VAL A 197 12.43 -2.25 -3.27
CA VAL A 197 11.48 -3.33 -3.64
C VAL A 197 11.02 -3.16 -5.09
N MET A 198 10.51 -1.98 -5.42
CA MET A 198 9.94 -1.71 -6.74
C MET A 198 10.98 -1.82 -7.87
N GLU A 199 12.21 -1.34 -7.64
CA GLU A 199 13.30 -1.35 -8.62
C GLU A 199 13.91 -2.75 -8.85
N GLN A 200 13.69 -3.71 -7.93
CA GLN A 200 14.13 -5.10 -8.09
C GLN A 200 13.14 -5.96 -8.88
N GLU A 201 11.89 -5.49 -9.04
CA GLU A 201 10.88 -6.22 -9.77
C GLU A 201 11.04 -6.03 -11.29
N SER A 202 11.22 -7.13 -12.00
CA SER A 202 11.49 -7.13 -13.46
C SER A 202 10.39 -6.47 -14.30
N ARG A 203 9.15 -6.47 -13.80
CA ARG A 203 8.00 -5.87 -14.49
C ARG A 203 7.91 -4.36 -14.29
N TYR A 204 8.64 -3.80 -13.32
CA TYR A 204 8.65 -2.36 -13.11
C TYR A 204 9.49 -1.67 -14.19
N VAL A 205 8.84 -0.84 -15.00
CA VAL A 205 9.50 0.00 -15.99
C VAL A 205 9.43 1.45 -15.55
N LYS A 206 10.59 2.09 -15.46
CA LYS A 206 10.69 3.52 -15.12
C LYS A 206 10.21 4.35 -16.31
N GLN A 207 9.00 4.91 -16.21
CA GLN A 207 8.46 5.76 -17.27
C GLN A 207 9.31 7.03 -17.45
N ALA A 208 9.74 7.29 -18.68
CA ALA A 208 10.39 8.55 -19.05
C ALA A 208 9.32 9.67 -19.09
N GLY A 209 9.51 10.73 -18.30
CA GLY A 209 8.64 11.93 -18.34
C GLY A 209 7.90 12.29 -17.06
N ASP A 210 7.79 11.42 -16.05
CA ASP A 210 7.06 11.70 -14.79
C ASP A 210 7.87 12.53 -13.77
N GLY A 211 8.76 13.42 -14.26
CA GLY A 211 9.64 14.24 -13.43
C GLY A 211 10.58 13.45 -12.50
N GLY A 212 10.81 12.16 -12.79
CA GLY A 212 11.71 11.28 -12.04
C GLY A 212 11.20 10.80 -10.67
N LYS A 213 9.95 11.11 -10.28
CA LYS A 213 9.38 10.64 -9.01
C LYS A 213 8.51 9.40 -9.24
N PRO A 214 8.92 8.20 -8.76
CA PRO A 214 8.08 7.03 -8.89
C PRO A 214 6.80 7.19 -8.07
N LYS A 215 5.64 7.01 -8.71
CA LYS A 215 4.33 6.95 -8.05
C LYS A 215 4.20 5.62 -7.33
N ILE A 216 4.67 5.55 -6.09
CA ILE A 216 4.68 4.32 -5.28
C ILE A 216 3.38 4.10 -4.49
N ASP A 217 2.41 5.01 -4.57
CA ASP A 217 1.17 4.89 -3.79
C ASP A 217 0.29 3.72 -4.20
N ASP A 218 0.18 3.41 -5.49
CA ASP A 218 -0.60 2.24 -5.93
C ASP A 218 0.03 0.93 -5.40
N LEU A 219 1.36 0.88 -5.35
CA LEU A 219 2.12 -0.25 -4.80
C LEU A 219 1.88 -0.37 -3.28
N VAL A 220 1.98 0.74 -2.56
CA VAL A 220 1.66 0.82 -1.13
C VAL A 220 0.22 0.39 -0.85
N ASP A 221 -0.73 0.87 -1.64
CA ASP A 221 -2.14 0.59 -1.46
C ASP A 221 -2.46 -0.90 -1.70
N SER A 222 -1.81 -1.57 -2.66
CA SER A 222 -2.01 -3.02 -2.86
C SER A 222 -1.58 -3.86 -1.65
N LEU A 223 -0.47 -3.49 -0.99
CA LEU A 223 -0.02 -4.16 0.23
C LEU A 223 -0.94 -3.87 1.41
N LEU A 224 -1.33 -2.61 1.59
CA LEU A 224 -2.23 -2.21 2.66
C LEU A 224 -3.61 -2.85 2.53
N HIS A 225 -4.10 -3.07 1.31
CA HIS A 225 -5.31 -3.86 1.06
C HIS A 225 -5.16 -5.30 1.57
N ALA A 226 -4.04 -5.98 1.26
CA ALA A 226 -3.80 -7.35 1.71
C ALA A 226 -3.71 -7.44 3.23
N VAL A 227 -2.96 -6.53 3.87
CA VAL A 227 -2.81 -6.50 5.33
C VAL A 227 -4.13 -6.17 6.02
N SER A 228 -4.88 -5.18 5.54
CA SER A 228 -6.21 -4.86 6.08
C SER A 228 -7.14 -6.05 6.06
N TRP A 229 -7.21 -6.74 4.92
CA TRP A 229 -8.10 -7.88 4.78
C TRP A 229 -7.72 -9.01 5.73
N MET A 230 -6.43 -9.30 5.85
CA MET A 230 -5.92 -10.28 6.80
C MET A 230 -6.32 -9.91 8.24
N GLU A 231 -6.11 -8.67 8.67
CA GLU A 231 -6.50 -8.24 10.01
C GLU A 231 -8.02 -8.31 10.22
N TRP A 232 -8.83 -7.97 9.22
CA TRP A 232 -10.27 -8.07 9.32
C TRP A 232 -10.75 -9.51 9.47
N GLU A 233 -10.18 -10.45 8.72
CA GLU A 233 -10.54 -11.86 8.84
C GLU A 233 -10.09 -12.45 10.18
N GLN A 234 -8.93 -12.05 10.69
CA GLN A 234 -8.47 -12.42 12.03
C GLN A 234 -9.39 -11.87 13.12
N ASN A 235 -9.72 -10.58 13.05
CA ASN A 235 -10.62 -9.95 14.00
C ASN A 235 -12.00 -10.60 13.96
N ARG A 236 -12.51 -10.91 12.76
CA ARG A 236 -13.79 -11.61 12.59
C ARG A 236 -13.77 -13.00 13.22
N MET A 237 -12.68 -13.76 13.07
CA MET A 237 -12.53 -15.07 13.69
C MET A 237 -12.50 -14.97 15.21
N LEU A 238 -11.67 -14.09 15.76
CA LEU A 238 -11.55 -13.89 17.20
C LEU A 238 -12.85 -13.43 17.83
N LEU A 239 -13.54 -12.45 17.23
CA LEU A 239 -14.85 -12.00 17.72
C LEU A 239 -15.89 -13.12 17.70
N LYS A 240 -15.91 -13.99 16.68
CA LYS A 240 -16.81 -15.15 16.65
C LYS A 240 -16.53 -16.12 17.80
N LEU A 241 -15.27 -16.34 18.16
CA LEU A 241 -14.90 -17.20 19.28
C LEU A 241 -15.31 -16.56 20.61
N GLU A 242 -15.02 -15.28 20.82
CA GLU A 242 -15.36 -14.58 22.06
C GLU A 242 -16.87 -14.41 22.25
N MET A 243 -17.64 -14.31 21.16
CA MET A 243 -19.10 -14.31 21.22
C MET A 243 -19.67 -15.62 21.79
N LEU A 244 -18.95 -16.74 21.72
CA LEU A 244 -19.34 -17.98 22.40
C LEU A 244 -19.16 -17.88 23.92
N SER A 245 -18.21 -17.07 24.38
CA SER A 245 -17.95 -16.81 25.80
C SER A 245 -18.94 -15.79 26.38
N GLY A 246 -19.38 -14.82 25.58
CA GLY A 246 -20.39 -13.83 25.95
C GLY A 246 -20.22 -12.48 25.26
N LEU A 247 -21.29 -11.69 25.24
CA LEU A 247 -21.30 -10.38 24.58
C LEU A 247 -20.26 -9.42 25.19
N ASP A 248 -20.16 -9.35 26.51
CA ASP A 248 -19.22 -8.45 27.21
C ASP A 248 -17.76 -8.79 26.88
N THR A 249 -17.43 -10.08 26.79
CA THR A 249 -16.09 -10.54 26.40
C THR A 249 -15.77 -10.15 24.97
N ALA A 250 -16.73 -10.32 24.05
CA ALA A 250 -16.54 -9.95 22.66
C ALA A 250 -16.39 -8.43 22.47
N LEU A 251 -17.15 -7.61 23.21
CA LEU A 251 -17.00 -6.15 23.23
C LEU A 251 -15.62 -5.74 23.76
N ALA A 252 -15.19 -6.29 24.90
CA ALA A 252 -13.87 -6.01 25.45
C ALA A 252 -12.73 -6.42 24.50
N THR A 253 -12.91 -7.51 23.73
CA THR A 253 -11.96 -7.91 22.69
C THR A 253 -11.97 -6.95 21.50
N SER A 254 -13.14 -6.48 21.08
CA SER A 254 -13.28 -5.45 20.04
C SER A 254 -12.53 -4.16 20.42
N ASP A 255 -12.68 -3.69 21.67
CA ASP A 255 -11.99 -2.50 22.15
C ASP A 255 -10.46 -2.69 22.15
N LYS A 256 -9.98 -3.85 22.60
CA LYS A 256 -8.54 -4.19 22.53
C LYS A 256 -8.02 -4.23 21.09
N MET A 257 -8.80 -4.73 20.14
CA MET A 257 -8.44 -4.73 18.72
C MET A 257 -8.32 -3.30 18.18
N PHE A 258 -9.28 -2.44 18.51
CA PHE A 258 -9.26 -1.02 18.14
C PHE A 258 -8.03 -0.31 18.71
N ASP A 259 -7.77 -0.45 20.01
CA ASP A 259 -6.62 0.14 20.69
C ASP A 259 -5.29 -0.32 20.11
N SER A 260 -5.18 -1.63 19.82
CA SER A 260 -3.98 -2.21 19.20
C SER A 260 -3.75 -1.64 17.81
N HIS A 261 -4.80 -1.54 17.00
CA HIS A 261 -4.75 -0.96 15.66
C HIS A 261 -4.35 0.52 15.71
N MET A 262 -4.97 1.32 16.57
CA MET A 262 -4.65 2.74 16.74
C MET A 262 -3.18 2.94 17.15
N LYS A 263 -2.68 2.18 18.13
CA LYS A 263 -1.26 2.21 18.51
C LYS A 263 -0.34 1.90 17.34
N SER A 264 -0.76 0.99 16.45
CA SER A 264 0.00 0.59 15.27
C SER A 264 0.06 1.65 14.16
N ILE A 265 -0.83 2.65 14.16
CA ILE A 265 -0.83 3.73 13.14
C ILE A 265 -0.40 5.08 13.71
N GLU A 266 -0.53 5.30 15.02
CA GLU A 266 -0.21 6.56 15.67
C GLU A 266 1.29 6.82 15.87
N PHE A 267 2.17 5.82 15.76
CA PHE A 267 3.60 6.00 16.02
C PHE A 267 4.25 7.06 15.09
N LEU A 268 3.68 7.29 13.90
CA LEU A 268 4.09 8.36 12.98
C LEU A 268 3.83 9.78 13.52
N LYS A 269 2.87 9.96 14.45
CA LYS A 269 2.56 11.26 15.09
C LYS A 269 3.74 11.77 15.95
N ARG A 270 4.48 10.87 16.60
CA ARG A 270 5.60 11.25 17.50
C ARG A 270 6.82 11.76 16.74
N GLY A 271 7.12 11.20 15.57
CA GLY A 271 8.23 11.66 14.72
C GLY A 271 8.01 13.04 14.09
N GLN A 272 6.76 13.36 13.70
CA GLN A 272 6.44 14.66 13.09
C GLN A 272 6.41 15.82 14.09
N LYS A 273 5.98 15.60 15.35
CA LYS A 273 6.08 16.62 16.41
C LYS A 273 7.54 16.93 16.76
N GLY A 274 8.43 15.92 16.74
CA GLY A 274 9.87 16.10 16.93
C GLY A 274 10.53 16.92 15.81
N GLN A 275 10.18 16.66 14.54
CA GLN A 275 10.68 17.43 13.40
C GLN A 275 10.14 18.88 13.36
N LYS A 276 8.88 19.11 13.73
CA LYS A 276 8.34 20.46 13.87
C LYS A 276 9.05 21.24 14.98
N ARG A 277 9.29 20.62 16.15
CA ARG A 277 10.05 21.21 17.26
C ARG A 277 11.48 21.57 16.86
N LYS A 278 12.18 20.69 16.13
CA LYS A 278 13.54 20.95 15.62
C LYS A 278 13.58 22.14 14.66
N LYS A 279 12.66 22.19 13.69
CA LYS A 279 12.53 23.34 12.78
C LYS A 279 12.26 24.65 13.51
N THR A 280 11.38 24.67 14.51
CA THR A 280 11.15 25.90 15.30
C THR A 280 12.37 26.31 16.12
N HIS A 281 13.15 25.37 16.65
CA HIS A 281 14.36 25.69 17.39
C HIS A 281 15.46 26.27 16.48
N ASP A 282 15.68 25.63 15.32
CA ASP A 282 16.66 26.08 14.32
C ASP A 282 16.29 27.48 13.77
N THR A 283 14.99 27.78 13.62
CA THR A 283 14.52 29.11 13.15
C THR A 283 14.67 30.20 14.21
N ILE A 284 14.52 29.85 15.50
CA ILE A 284 14.70 30.79 16.61
C ILE A 284 16.19 31.10 16.77
N ASP A 285 17.07 30.11 16.71
CA ASP A 285 18.53 30.32 16.81
C ASP A 285 19.07 31.18 15.65
N GLU A 286 18.63 30.94 14.40
CA GLU A 286 18.99 31.80 13.26
C GLU A 286 18.49 33.25 13.41
N SER A 287 17.34 33.44 14.07
CA SER A 287 16.78 34.78 14.30
C SER A 287 17.54 35.53 15.41
N MET A 288 18.00 34.84 16.45
CA MET A 288 18.81 35.42 17.52
C MET A 288 20.22 35.76 17.05
N GLU A 289 20.81 34.93 16.18
CA GLU A 289 22.13 35.18 15.61
C GLU A 289 22.13 36.42 14.69
N LYS A 290 21.08 36.59 13.87
CA LYS A 290 20.88 37.80 13.04
C LYS A 290 20.62 39.06 13.87
N ALA A 291 19.88 38.95 14.98
CA ALA A 291 19.67 40.07 15.89
C ALA A 291 20.99 40.50 16.56
N SER A 292 21.82 39.55 16.99
CA SER A 292 23.10 39.83 17.62
C SER A 292 24.12 40.48 16.66
N GLN A 293 24.14 40.08 15.39
CA GLN A 293 24.96 40.72 14.35
C GLN A 293 24.51 42.15 13.99
N THR A 294 23.20 42.43 14.12
CA THR A 294 22.64 43.76 13.84
C THR A 294 22.98 44.73 14.98
N VAL A 295 22.88 44.29 16.23
CA VAL A 295 23.26 45.11 17.41
C VAL A 295 24.76 45.41 17.43
N GLY A 296 25.60 44.43 17.07
CA GLY A 296 27.05 44.63 16.97
C GLY A 296 27.48 45.65 15.90
N ARG A 297 26.72 45.79 14.81
CA ARG A 297 27.00 46.78 13.75
C ARG A 297 26.57 48.20 14.12
N VAL A 298 25.60 48.38 15.01
CA VAL A 298 25.14 49.70 15.45
C VAL A 298 26.07 50.29 16.51
N LEU A 299 26.68 49.46 17.36
CA LEU A 299 27.63 49.89 18.40
C LEU A 299 29.04 50.23 17.90
N LEU A 300 29.37 49.91 16.65
CA LEU A 300 30.65 50.26 16.00
C LEU A 300 30.57 51.55 15.14
N ARG A 301 29.43 52.25 15.17
CA ARG A 301 29.19 53.49 14.39
C ARG A 301 28.69 54.67 15.23
N ALA A 302 28.81 54.60 16.56
CA ALA A 302 28.62 55.70 17.49
C ALA A 302 29.91 55.91 18.29
#